data_AF-A0A453N565-F1
#
_entry.id   AF-A0A453N565-F1
#
_cell.length_a   1.000
_cell.length_b   1.000
_cell.length_c   1.000
_cell.angle_alpha   90.00
_cell.angle_beta   90.00
_cell.angle_gamma   90.00
#
_symmetry.space_group_name_H-M   'P 1'
#
loop_
_entity.id
_entity.type
_entity.pdbx_description
1 polymer ?
#
loop_
_entity_poly.entity_id
_entity_poly.type
_entity_poly.pdbx_seq_one_letter_code
_entity_poly.pdbx_strand_id
1 'polypeptide(L)'
;MLPIFTNNKLVDAAKNAIEIWLIDTRTNHRITETNTNQGSSTMKLEVLVLDGDFRCEDDMVWTNDQFNAAIVKAREGRRPLLVGSTLNVAMNNQGVAVIEDVAFTDNSSWIRSRRFRIGVRVMATSYYGPRIQEALSESFTVKDHRGELYKKHYPPTLTDNIWRLKNIGKDGPIDKRLESEGIKNVQDFLKLHTIDPDKLQNLVGMSDRQWRTTLNHAKTCSMGGKCYVFKSEGCDVIFSPIGEILAARIGDQTCSLQQLHQEHKVPHP
;
A
#
# COMPACT_ATOMS: atom_id res chain seq x y z
N MET A 1 -4.18 -0.24 11.55
CA MET A 1 -4.70 0.25 10.25
C MET A 1 -3.58 0.23 9.19
N LEU A 2 -3.89 -0.18 7.95
CA LEU A 2 -2.97 0.01 6.82
C LEU A 2 -2.81 1.52 6.51
N PRO A 3 -1.67 1.97 5.97
CA PRO A 3 -1.52 3.37 5.60
C PRO A 3 -2.48 3.73 4.47
N ILE A 4 -3.05 4.94 4.55
CA ILE A 4 -3.83 5.56 3.48
C ILE A 4 -2.85 6.27 2.54
N PHE A 5 -3.17 6.37 1.25
CA PHE A 5 -2.35 7.10 0.29
C PHE A 5 -3.01 8.41 -0.12
N THR A 6 -2.21 9.45 -0.35
CA THR A 6 -2.70 10.73 -0.88
C THR A 6 -3.44 10.52 -2.19
N ASN A 7 -4.43 11.36 -2.50
CA ASN A 7 -5.31 11.28 -3.68
C ASN A 7 -6.19 10.03 -3.76
N ASN A 8 -6.14 9.12 -2.78
CA ASN A 8 -7.12 8.05 -2.67
C ASN A 8 -8.31 8.55 -1.84
N LYS A 9 -9.51 8.14 -2.25
CA LYS A 9 -10.75 8.40 -1.52
C LYS A 9 -10.72 7.74 -0.15
N LEU A 10 -11.11 8.49 0.88
CA LEU A 10 -11.30 7.97 2.22
C LEU A 10 -12.53 7.08 2.25
N VAL A 11 -12.35 5.90 2.84
CA VAL A 11 -13.37 4.87 2.99
C VAL A 11 -13.24 4.23 4.36
N ASP A 12 -14.31 3.58 4.82
CA ASP A 12 -14.27 2.78 6.03
C ASP A 12 -13.45 1.48 5.84
N ALA A 13 -13.36 0.66 6.89
CA ALA A 13 -12.63 -0.61 6.85
C ALA A 13 -13.20 -1.63 5.84
N ALA A 14 -14.48 -1.52 5.50
CA ALA A 14 -15.19 -2.35 4.52
C ALA A 14 -15.19 -1.74 3.10
N LYS A 15 -14.51 -0.61 2.89
CA LYS A 15 -14.42 0.17 1.64
C LYS A 15 -15.72 0.89 1.24
N ASN A 16 -16.59 1.19 2.20
CA ASN A 16 -17.79 1.99 1.99
C ASN A 16 -17.52 3.47 2.29
N ALA A 17 -18.50 4.33 1.98
CA ALA A 17 -18.51 5.71 2.43
C ALA A 17 -18.54 5.77 3.97
N ILE A 18 -17.94 6.80 4.54
CA ILE A 18 -17.82 6.92 6.00
C ILE A 18 -19.09 7.60 6.53
N GLU A 19 -19.78 6.93 7.45
CA GLU A 19 -20.95 7.50 8.12
C GLU A 19 -20.55 8.20 9.42
N ILE A 20 -21.20 9.33 9.69
CA ILE A 20 -21.09 10.10 10.93
C ILE A 20 -22.45 10.05 11.61
N TRP A 21 -22.48 9.58 12.85
CA TRP A 21 -23.72 9.39 13.60
C TRP A 21 -23.76 10.36 14.79
N LEU A 22 -24.93 10.95 15.02
CA LEU A 22 -25.21 11.69 16.25
C LEU A 22 -25.65 10.72 17.36
N ILE A 23 -24.88 10.66 18.44
CA ILE A 23 -25.08 9.72 19.54
C ILE A 23 -25.31 10.48 20.85
N ASP A 24 -26.30 10.05 21.62
CA ASP A 24 -26.48 10.49 23.01
C ASP A 24 -25.43 9.77 23.87
N THR A 25 -24.49 10.52 24.44
CA THR A 25 -23.35 9.95 25.19
C THR A 25 -23.75 9.23 26.48
N ARG A 26 -24.93 9.52 27.05
CA ARG A 26 -25.43 8.87 28.27
C ARG A 26 -26.02 7.51 27.97
N THR A 27 -26.74 7.39 26.86
CA THR A 27 -27.45 6.16 26.48
C THR A 27 -26.67 5.34 25.45
N ASN A 28 -25.69 5.94 24.78
CA ASN A 28 -25.01 5.41 23.60
C ASN A 28 -25.96 5.01 22.46
N HIS A 29 -27.15 5.62 22.40
CA HIS A 29 -28.12 5.41 21.32
C HIS A 29 -28.09 6.56 20.33
N ARG A 30 -28.39 6.26 19.06
CA ARG A 30 -28.50 7.26 18.00
C ARG A 30 -29.68 8.19 18.27
N ILE A 31 -29.43 9.50 18.18
CA ILE A 31 -30.48 10.51 18.25
C ILE A 31 -31.13 10.61 16.88
N THR A 32 -32.45 10.41 16.82
CA THR A 32 -33.27 10.73 15.64
C THR A 32 -34.05 12.02 15.93
N GLU A 33 -34.23 12.90 14.95
CA GLU A 33 -34.79 14.26 15.12
C GLU A 33 -36.31 14.28 15.46
N THR A 34 -36.80 13.43 16.36
CA THR A 34 -38.14 13.58 16.96
C THR A 34 -38.13 14.32 18.30
N ASN A 35 -36.95 14.66 18.84
CA ASN A 35 -36.82 15.27 20.18
C ASN A 35 -36.28 16.71 20.19
N THR A 36 -35.99 17.31 19.03
CA THR A 36 -35.48 18.69 18.95
C THR A 36 -36.30 19.51 17.96
N ASN A 37 -37.52 19.88 18.35
CA ASN A 37 -38.30 20.91 17.68
C ASN A 37 -37.66 22.30 17.91
N GLN A 38 -36.52 22.59 17.27
CA GLN A 38 -35.96 23.94 17.20
C GLN A 38 -35.38 24.22 15.81
N GLY A 39 -36.20 24.83 14.97
CA GLY A 39 -35.77 25.53 13.76
C GLY A 39 -35.44 24.62 12.57
N SER A 40 -36.02 24.92 11.41
CA SER A 40 -35.85 24.22 10.13
C SER A 40 -34.43 24.28 9.52
N SER A 41 -33.39 24.52 10.32
CA SER A 41 -32.00 24.57 9.84
C SER A 41 -31.34 23.21 9.97
N THR A 42 -31.09 22.56 8.83
CA THR A 42 -30.29 21.34 8.75
C THR A 42 -28.90 21.57 9.35
N MET A 43 -28.53 20.76 10.34
CA MET A 43 -27.22 20.82 10.97
C MET A 43 -26.13 20.54 9.94
N LYS A 44 -25.13 21.43 9.84
CA LYS A 44 -24.00 21.27 8.92
C LYS A 44 -22.77 20.87 9.70
N LEU A 45 -22.09 19.86 9.22
CA LEU A 45 -20.83 19.36 9.75
C LEU A 45 -19.69 19.76 8.84
N GLU A 46 -18.54 20.04 9.41
CA GLU A 46 -17.29 20.23 8.67
C GLU A 46 -16.28 19.12 9.04
N VAL A 47 -15.60 18.63 8.01
CA VAL A 47 -14.55 17.61 8.11
C VAL A 47 -13.19 18.29 8.15
N LEU A 48 -12.41 17.96 9.17
CA LEU A 48 -11.13 18.58 9.49
C LEU A 48 -10.03 17.52 9.64
N VAL A 49 -8.78 17.98 9.52
CA VAL A 49 -7.60 17.17 9.84
C VAL A 49 -7.04 17.61 11.17
N LEU A 50 -6.78 16.66 12.06
CA LEU A 50 -6.14 16.90 13.34
C LEU A 50 -4.77 16.21 13.40
N ASP A 51 -3.91 16.68 14.30
CA ASP A 51 -2.66 16.01 14.63
C ASP A 51 -2.97 14.60 15.20
N GLY A 52 -2.27 13.58 14.71
CA GLY A 52 -2.44 12.20 15.15
C GLY A 52 -2.18 11.98 16.65
N ASP A 53 -1.39 12.84 17.28
CA ASP A 53 -1.10 12.81 18.72
C ASP A 53 -2.19 13.50 19.56
N PHE A 54 -3.18 14.17 18.94
CA PHE A 54 -4.32 14.72 19.65
C PHE A 54 -5.03 13.58 20.39
N ARG A 55 -5.02 13.66 21.72
CA ARG A 55 -5.44 12.57 22.59
C ARG A 55 -6.96 12.55 22.72
N CYS A 56 -7.48 11.33 22.71
CA CYS A 56 -8.81 10.97 23.16
C CYS A 56 -8.57 9.92 24.24
N GLU A 57 -8.28 10.36 25.47
CA GLU A 57 -8.33 9.45 26.63
C GLU A 57 -9.80 9.33 27.04
N ASP A 58 -10.23 8.15 27.48
CA ASP A 58 -11.64 7.73 27.52
C ASP A 58 -12.58 8.61 28.40
N ASP A 59 -12.02 9.51 29.21
CA ASP A 59 -12.76 10.44 30.08
C ASP A 59 -12.48 11.93 29.79
N MET A 60 -11.70 12.26 28.76
CA MET A 60 -11.28 13.64 28.49
C MET A 60 -12.22 14.34 27.51
N VAL A 61 -13.09 15.20 28.05
CA VAL A 61 -13.79 16.21 27.26
C VAL A 61 -12.81 17.36 26.98
N TRP A 62 -12.42 17.53 25.72
CA TRP A 62 -11.58 18.66 25.32
C TRP A 62 -12.39 19.95 25.21
N THR A 63 -11.72 21.08 25.34
CA THR A 63 -12.29 22.41 25.05
C THR A 63 -12.23 22.70 23.54
N ASN A 64 -13.03 23.68 23.10
CA ASN A 64 -12.98 24.15 21.72
C ASN A 64 -11.57 24.66 21.35
N ASP A 65 -10.86 25.29 22.28
CA ASP A 65 -9.51 25.80 22.05
C ASP A 65 -8.50 24.67 21.88
N GLN A 66 -8.61 23.60 22.69
CA GLN A 66 -7.77 22.41 22.55
C GLN A 66 -8.01 21.73 21.19
N PHE A 67 -9.27 21.61 20.77
CA PHE A 67 -9.61 21.06 19.45
C PHE A 67 -9.06 21.95 18.32
N ASN A 68 -9.28 23.27 18.40
CA ASN A 68 -8.80 24.23 17.41
C ASN A 68 -7.27 24.22 17.29
N ALA A 69 -6.55 24.09 18.41
CA ALA A 69 -5.10 24.00 18.43
C ALA A 69 -4.56 22.72 17.76
N ALA A 70 -5.36 21.65 17.72
CA ALA A 70 -4.99 20.40 17.09
C ALA A 70 -5.24 20.36 15.57
N ILE A 71 -5.94 21.35 15.01
CA ILE A 71 -6.25 21.41 13.57
C ILE A 71 -4.96 21.60 12.76
N VAL A 72 -4.69 20.65 11.88
CA VAL A 72 -3.54 20.68 10.97
C VAL A 72 -3.95 21.34 9.66
N LYS A 73 -3.26 22.43 9.31
CA LYS A 73 -3.42 23.12 8.03
C LYS A 73 -2.45 22.59 6.99
N ALA A 74 -2.76 22.84 5.72
CA ALA A 74 -1.82 22.57 4.64
C ALA A 74 -0.52 23.36 4.81
N ARG A 75 0.58 22.83 4.25
CA ARG A 75 1.84 23.58 4.17
C ARG A 75 1.67 24.80 3.28
N GLU A 76 2.43 25.85 3.56
CA GLU A 76 2.42 27.07 2.77
C GLU A 76 2.72 26.77 1.29
N GLY A 77 1.96 27.38 0.38
CA GLY A 77 2.06 27.15 -1.07
C GLY A 77 1.54 25.80 -1.55
N ARG A 78 0.92 24.97 -0.70
CA ARG A 78 0.26 23.72 -1.10
C ARG A 78 -1.25 23.87 -1.18
N ARG A 79 -1.89 22.92 -1.88
CA ARG A 79 -3.36 22.76 -1.91
C ARG A 79 -3.88 22.47 -0.49
N PRO A 80 -5.18 22.70 -0.22
CA PRO A 80 -5.81 22.28 1.02
C PRO A 80 -5.50 20.81 1.36
N LEU A 81 -5.24 20.52 2.63
CA LEU A 81 -4.77 19.21 3.08
C LEU A 81 -5.80 18.10 2.81
N LEU A 82 -7.09 18.45 2.90
CA LEU A 82 -8.20 17.67 2.40
C LEU A 82 -8.83 18.38 1.20
N VAL A 83 -9.20 17.59 0.21
CA VAL A 83 -10.02 18.02 -0.93
C VAL A 83 -11.19 17.07 -1.09
N GLY A 84 -12.28 17.56 -1.68
CA GLY A 84 -13.49 16.77 -1.79
C GLY A 84 -14.76 17.60 -1.87
N SER A 85 -15.79 17.06 -2.49
CA SER A 85 -17.12 17.69 -2.50
C SER A 85 -17.84 17.60 -1.15
N THR A 86 -17.53 16.58 -0.33
CA THR A 86 -18.18 16.32 0.96
C THR A 86 -17.34 16.74 2.16
N LEU A 87 -16.62 17.86 2.08
CA LEU A 87 -15.91 18.44 3.24
C LEU A 87 -16.84 19.18 4.20
N ASN A 88 -17.97 19.67 3.69
CA ASN A 88 -19.06 20.22 4.49
C ASN A 88 -20.31 19.41 4.15
N VAL A 89 -20.88 18.72 5.13
CA VAL A 89 -22.00 17.79 4.91
C VAL A 89 -23.18 18.16 5.78
N ALA A 90 -24.38 18.01 5.24
CA ALA A 90 -25.61 18.20 5.98
C ALA A 90 -25.99 16.89 6.68
N MET A 91 -26.34 16.97 7.97
CA MET A 91 -26.90 15.84 8.69
C MET A 91 -28.37 15.66 8.29
N ASN A 92 -28.77 14.42 8.01
CA ASN A 92 -30.15 14.12 7.69
C ASN A 92 -31.02 14.01 8.96
N ASN A 93 -32.34 13.94 8.79
CA ASN A 93 -33.31 13.89 9.88
C ASN A 93 -33.20 12.62 10.76
N GLN A 94 -32.38 11.64 10.37
CA GLN A 94 -32.09 10.43 11.14
C GLN A 94 -30.81 10.57 11.98
N GLY A 95 -30.20 11.76 12.02
CA GLY A 95 -28.97 12.01 12.76
C GLY A 95 -27.72 11.42 12.08
N VAL A 96 -27.76 11.23 10.76
CA VAL A 96 -26.67 10.62 9.99
C VAL A 96 -26.17 11.57 8.91
N ALA A 97 -24.85 11.69 8.78
CA ALA A 97 -24.20 12.33 7.64
C ALA A 97 -23.21 11.36 6.99
N VAL A 98 -22.90 11.56 5.71
CA VAL A 98 -22.02 10.66 4.95
C VAL A 98 -20.88 11.45 4.32
N ILE A 99 -19.65 11.00 4.53
CA ILE A 99 -18.45 11.47 3.85
C ILE A 99 -18.13 10.45 2.76
N GLU A 100 -18.15 10.89 1.50
CA GLU A 100 -17.91 10.00 0.38
C GLU A 100 -16.73 10.46 -0.48
N ASP A 101 -16.65 11.72 -0.86
CA ASP A 101 -15.65 12.21 -1.79
C ASP A 101 -14.68 13.10 -1.05
N VAL A 102 -13.80 12.50 -0.25
CA VAL A 102 -12.74 13.22 0.48
C VAL A 102 -11.42 12.48 0.32
N ALA A 103 -10.35 13.23 0.06
CA ALA A 103 -9.00 12.69 -0.08
C ALA A 103 -7.94 13.63 0.50
N PHE A 104 -6.84 13.06 0.98
CA PHE A 104 -5.67 13.83 1.40
C PHE A 104 -4.81 14.24 0.21
N THR A 105 -4.37 15.50 0.17
CA THR A 105 -3.47 15.99 -0.89
C THR A 105 -1.99 15.90 -0.51
N ASP A 106 -1.69 15.68 0.77
CA ASP A 106 -0.34 15.64 1.30
C ASP A 106 -0.18 14.49 2.30
N ASN A 107 1.04 13.97 2.42
CA ASN A 107 1.34 12.84 3.29
C ASN A 107 1.57 13.32 4.73
N SER A 108 1.47 12.43 5.73
CA SER A 108 1.64 12.80 7.14
C SER A 108 3.11 12.88 7.56
N SER A 109 4.08 12.64 6.68
CA SER A 109 5.48 12.54 7.09
C SER A 109 6.10 13.88 7.49
N TRP A 110 5.54 15.03 7.09
CA TRP A 110 6.13 16.33 7.40
C TRP A 110 5.78 16.86 8.80
N ILE A 111 4.77 16.30 9.47
CA ILE A 111 4.41 16.66 10.85
C ILE A 111 5.11 15.78 11.89
N ARG A 112 5.20 16.26 13.13
CA ARG A 112 5.91 15.59 14.23
C ARG A 112 5.34 14.20 14.53
N SER A 113 4.02 14.06 14.65
CA SER A 113 3.37 12.77 14.98
C SER A 113 3.39 11.75 13.85
N ARG A 114 3.77 12.18 12.63
CA ARG A 114 3.75 11.36 11.41
C ARG A 114 2.38 10.74 11.09
N ARG A 115 1.30 11.20 11.73
CA ARG A 115 -0.05 10.64 11.65
C ARG A 115 -1.09 11.75 11.68
N PHE A 116 -2.20 11.55 10.98
CA PHE A 116 -3.36 12.43 11.04
C PHE A 116 -4.53 11.73 11.73
N ARG A 117 -5.53 12.51 12.14
CA ARG A 117 -6.89 12.07 12.46
C ARG A 117 -7.89 12.85 11.62
N ILE A 118 -9.05 12.26 11.36
CA ILE A 118 -10.21 12.99 10.90
C ILE A 118 -10.97 13.48 12.13
N GLY A 119 -11.22 14.79 12.18
CA GLY A 119 -12.14 15.41 13.11
C GLY A 119 -13.39 15.86 12.37
N VAL A 120 -14.56 15.72 13.00
CA VAL A 120 -15.82 16.26 12.46
C VAL A 120 -16.49 17.09 13.54
N ARG A 121 -16.89 18.31 13.20
CA ARG A 121 -17.62 19.19 14.13
C ARG A 121 -18.81 19.84 13.47
N VAL A 122 -19.75 20.27 14.30
CA VAL A 122 -20.87 21.10 13.87
C VAL A 122 -20.40 22.51 13.55
N MET A 123 -20.80 23.05 12.41
CA MET A 123 -20.50 24.43 12.04
C MET A 123 -21.29 25.39 12.94
N ALA A 124 -20.61 26.36 13.54
CA ALA A 124 -21.18 27.28 14.53
C ALA A 124 -22.43 28.05 14.06
N THR A 125 -22.58 28.27 12.76
CA THR A 125 -23.73 29.00 12.19
C THR A 125 -24.94 28.12 11.89
N SER A 126 -24.85 26.79 12.10
CA SER A 126 -25.86 25.82 11.67
C SER A 126 -26.69 25.24 12.81
N TYR A 127 -26.28 25.45 14.07
CA TYR A 127 -26.92 24.86 15.23
C TYR A 127 -26.69 25.71 16.48
N TYR A 128 -27.76 25.97 17.23
CA TYR A 128 -27.76 26.87 18.40
C TYR A 128 -28.17 26.16 19.71
N GLY A 129 -28.22 24.82 19.71
CA GLY A 129 -28.57 24.01 20.89
C GLY A 129 -27.36 23.66 21.78
N PRO A 130 -27.52 22.69 22.70
CA PRO A 130 -26.45 22.23 23.60
C PRO A 130 -25.17 21.82 22.87
N ARG A 131 -23.99 22.04 23.47
CA ARG A 131 -22.71 21.68 22.85
C ARG A 131 -22.69 20.22 22.41
N ILE A 132 -22.48 19.99 21.11
CA ILE A 132 -22.21 18.67 20.53
C ILE A 132 -20.69 18.51 20.47
N GLN A 133 -20.18 17.45 21.09
CA GLN A 133 -18.75 17.13 21.05
C GLN A 133 -18.35 16.62 19.67
N GLU A 134 -17.14 16.99 19.24
CA GLU A 134 -16.60 16.62 17.94
C GLU A 134 -16.36 15.11 17.82
N ALA A 135 -16.61 14.54 16.64
CA ALA A 135 -16.26 13.15 16.36
C ALA A 135 -14.80 13.06 15.93
N LEU A 136 -14.11 12.00 16.39
CA LEU A 136 -12.71 11.74 16.10
C LEU A 136 -12.53 10.34 15.52
N SER A 137 -11.71 10.22 14.49
CA SER A 137 -11.21 8.91 14.05
C SER A 137 -10.04 8.43 14.91
N GLU A 138 -9.72 7.14 14.81
CA GLU A 138 -8.37 6.67 15.13
C GLU A 138 -7.33 7.44 14.31
N SER A 139 -6.11 7.58 14.82
CA SER A 139 -5.04 8.18 14.04
C SER A 139 -4.53 7.21 12.99
N PHE A 140 -3.99 7.70 11.88
CA PHE A 140 -3.43 6.87 10.82
C PHE A 140 -2.33 7.59 10.04
N THR A 141 -1.50 6.82 9.36
CA THR A 141 -0.44 7.35 8.49
C THR A 141 -0.99 7.57 7.10
N VAL A 142 -0.75 8.77 6.55
CA VAL A 142 -0.99 9.07 5.13
C VAL A 142 0.34 9.05 4.41
N LYS A 143 0.48 8.18 3.41
CA LYS A 143 1.68 8.05 2.58
C LYS A 143 1.47 8.74 1.23
N ASP A 144 2.55 9.14 0.61
CA ASP A 144 2.54 9.69 -0.74
C ASP A 144 2.08 8.63 -1.74
N HIS A 145 1.17 9.00 -2.66
CA HIS A 145 0.59 8.11 -3.68
C HIS A 145 1.65 7.37 -4.51
N ARG A 146 2.83 7.98 -4.71
CA ARG A 146 3.95 7.32 -5.39
C ARG A 146 4.36 6.01 -4.71
N GLY A 147 4.24 5.94 -3.39
CA GLY A 147 4.53 4.74 -2.61
C GLY A 147 3.58 3.57 -2.89
N GLU A 148 2.36 3.84 -3.33
CA GLU A 148 1.40 2.80 -3.73
C GLU A 148 1.81 2.20 -5.07
N LEU A 149 2.07 3.06 -6.06
CA LEU A 149 2.48 2.64 -7.40
C LEU A 149 3.81 1.87 -7.37
N TYR A 150 4.73 2.24 -6.47
CA TYR A 150 6.08 1.65 -6.38
C TYR A 150 6.22 0.54 -5.34
N LYS A 151 5.10 0.02 -4.82
CA LYS A 151 5.12 -1.06 -3.82
C LYS A 151 5.85 -2.31 -4.34
N LYS A 152 6.69 -2.91 -3.51
CA LYS A 152 7.31 -4.20 -3.81
C LYS A 152 6.25 -5.30 -3.71
N HIS A 153 6.20 -6.18 -4.69
CA HIS A 153 5.29 -7.33 -4.67
C HIS A 153 5.86 -8.45 -3.80
N TYR A 154 5.01 -9.14 -3.03
CA TYR A 154 5.42 -10.29 -2.22
C TYR A 154 4.32 -11.37 -2.23
N PRO A 155 4.56 -12.57 -2.80
CA PRO A 155 5.70 -12.86 -3.67
C PRO A 155 5.64 -12.02 -4.96
N PRO A 156 6.78 -11.72 -5.60
CA PRO A 156 6.78 -11.18 -6.94
C PRO A 156 6.33 -12.24 -7.96
N THR A 157 5.96 -11.80 -9.16
CA THR A 157 5.65 -12.65 -10.32
C THR A 157 6.78 -12.59 -11.34
N LEU A 158 6.90 -13.61 -12.20
CA LEU A 158 7.93 -13.68 -13.25
C LEU A 158 7.89 -12.47 -14.20
N THR A 159 6.68 -11.95 -14.46
CA THR A 159 6.43 -10.80 -15.34
C THR A 159 6.53 -9.46 -14.65
N ASP A 160 6.71 -9.42 -13.32
CA ASP A 160 6.89 -8.15 -12.62
C ASP A 160 8.14 -7.45 -13.12
N ASN A 161 8.05 -6.14 -13.35
CA ASN A 161 9.22 -5.33 -13.66
C ASN A 161 10.28 -5.45 -12.58
N ILE A 162 11.55 -5.33 -12.95
CA ILE A 162 12.66 -5.64 -12.05
C ILE A 162 12.72 -4.74 -10.81
N TRP A 163 12.30 -3.47 -10.95
CA TRP A 163 12.14 -2.54 -9.84
C TRP A 163 11.06 -2.95 -8.82
N ARG A 164 10.28 -4.01 -9.03
CA ARG A 164 9.42 -4.61 -7.99
C ARG A 164 10.21 -5.41 -6.96
N LEU A 165 11.47 -5.74 -7.23
CA LEU A 165 12.36 -6.39 -6.27
C LEU A 165 12.87 -5.42 -5.19
N LYS A 166 13.20 -5.96 -4.01
CA LYS A 166 13.84 -5.19 -2.94
C LYS A 166 15.16 -4.57 -3.45
N ASN A 167 15.51 -3.40 -2.91
CA ASN A 167 16.73 -2.64 -3.24
C ASN A 167 16.85 -2.09 -4.68
N ILE A 168 15.90 -2.35 -5.57
CA ILE A 168 15.90 -1.78 -6.94
C ILE A 168 14.79 -0.74 -7.05
N GLY A 169 15.11 0.55 -7.17
CA GLY A 169 14.10 1.61 -7.34
C GLY A 169 13.70 1.78 -8.81
N LYS A 170 12.41 2.06 -9.08
CA LYS A 170 11.93 2.38 -10.43
C LYS A 170 12.67 3.60 -10.97
N ASP A 171 13.12 3.53 -12.22
CA ASP A 171 13.89 4.57 -12.91
C ASP A 171 15.23 4.90 -12.23
N GLY A 172 15.65 4.07 -11.27
CA GLY A 172 16.91 4.20 -10.53
C GLY A 172 18.12 3.69 -11.32
N PRO A 173 19.34 3.91 -10.82
CA PRO A 173 20.57 3.54 -11.53
C PRO A 173 20.65 2.04 -11.88
N ILE A 174 20.24 1.17 -10.95
CA ILE A 174 20.26 -0.29 -11.14
C ILE A 174 19.19 -0.73 -12.14
N ASP A 175 17.98 -0.18 -12.04
CA ASP A 175 16.86 -0.47 -12.95
C ASP A 175 17.23 -0.16 -14.40
N LYS A 176 17.75 1.06 -14.65
CA LYS A 176 18.19 1.49 -15.98
C LYS A 176 19.34 0.66 -16.54
N ARG A 177 20.30 0.27 -15.69
CA ARG A 177 21.45 -0.55 -16.11
C ARG A 177 21.04 -1.98 -16.46
N LEU A 178 20.16 -2.58 -15.66
CA LEU A 178 19.61 -3.90 -15.97
C LEU A 178 18.76 -3.85 -17.26
N GLU A 179 17.96 -2.80 -17.43
CA GLU A 179 17.16 -2.62 -18.64
C GLU A 179 18.03 -2.46 -19.91
N SER A 180 19.16 -1.74 -19.83
CA SER A 180 20.11 -1.64 -20.96
C SER A 180 20.75 -2.98 -21.36
N GLU A 181 20.79 -3.95 -20.44
CA GLU A 181 21.24 -5.32 -20.69
C GLU A 181 20.07 -6.27 -21.05
N GLY A 182 18.85 -5.72 -21.24
CA GLY A 182 17.66 -6.49 -21.59
C GLY A 182 16.99 -7.21 -20.41
N ILE A 183 17.40 -6.94 -19.17
CA ILE A 183 16.85 -7.55 -17.96
C ILE A 183 15.71 -6.68 -17.45
N LYS A 184 14.48 -6.96 -17.90
CA LYS A 184 13.33 -6.07 -17.66
C LYS A 184 12.43 -6.56 -16.53
N ASN A 185 12.35 -7.87 -16.35
CA ASN A 185 11.45 -8.50 -15.39
C ASN A 185 12.17 -9.50 -14.47
N VAL A 186 11.43 -10.04 -13.50
CA VAL A 186 11.95 -11.00 -12.52
C VAL A 186 12.41 -12.30 -13.18
N GLN A 187 11.76 -12.75 -14.26
CA GLN A 187 12.21 -13.93 -15.02
C GLN A 187 13.57 -13.72 -15.65
N ASP A 188 13.80 -12.59 -16.34
CA ASP A 188 15.09 -12.27 -16.96
C ASP A 188 16.20 -12.22 -15.91
N PHE A 189 15.91 -11.63 -14.75
CA PHE A 189 16.86 -11.53 -13.64
C PHE A 189 17.23 -12.90 -13.08
N LEU A 190 16.24 -13.76 -12.81
CA LEU A 190 16.49 -15.12 -12.32
C LEU A 190 17.17 -15.97 -13.38
N LYS A 191 16.82 -15.78 -14.66
CA LYS A 191 17.47 -16.47 -15.78
C LYS A 191 18.94 -16.12 -15.89
N LEU A 192 19.30 -14.83 -15.81
CA LEU A 192 20.70 -14.44 -15.81
C LEU A 192 21.42 -14.94 -14.55
N HIS A 193 20.77 -14.92 -13.38
CA HIS A 193 21.36 -15.51 -12.17
C HIS A 193 21.72 -16.99 -12.34
N THR A 194 20.88 -17.77 -13.03
CA THR A 194 21.12 -19.19 -13.30
C THR A 194 22.27 -19.41 -14.29
N ILE A 195 22.35 -18.59 -15.34
CA ILE A 195 23.31 -18.77 -16.43
C ILE A 195 24.67 -18.14 -16.12
N ASP A 196 24.68 -16.94 -15.57
CA ASP A 196 25.87 -16.13 -15.30
C ASP A 196 25.66 -15.26 -14.05
N PRO A 197 25.81 -15.86 -12.84
CA PRO A 197 25.58 -15.16 -11.58
C PRO A 197 26.58 -14.03 -11.33
N ASP A 198 27.78 -14.10 -11.89
CA ASP A 198 28.84 -13.11 -11.71
C ASP A 198 28.56 -11.86 -12.55
N LYS A 199 28.13 -12.03 -13.81
CA LYS A 199 27.66 -10.90 -14.63
C LYS A 199 26.51 -10.16 -13.94
N LEU A 200 25.51 -10.88 -13.43
CA LEU A 200 24.39 -10.23 -12.76
C LEU A 200 24.81 -9.48 -11.49
N GLN A 201 25.71 -10.06 -10.67
CA GLN A 201 26.24 -9.40 -9.47
C GLN A 201 27.00 -8.11 -9.81
N ASN A 202 27.81 -8.14 -10.86
CA ASN A 202 28.54 -6.97 -11.36
C ASN A 202 27.58 -5.88 -11.86
N LEU A 203 26.50 -6.26 -12.56
CA LEU A 203 25.50 -5.32 -13.03
C LEU A 203 24.79 -4.62 -11.87
N VAL A 204 24.33 -5.35 -10.85
CA VAL A 204 23.60 -4.72 -9.74
C VAL A 204 24.49 -3.88 -8.83
N GLY A 205 25.78 -4.22 -8.69
CA GLY A 205 26.74 -3.45 -7.89
C GLY A 205 26.33 -3.26 -6.43
N MET A 206 25.64 -4.24 -5.84
CA MET A 206 25.12 -4.20 -4.48
C MET A 206 26.13 -4.78 -3.47
N SER A 207 26.00 -4.42 -2.19
CA SER A 207 26.67 -5.17 -1.12
C SER A 207 26.11 -6.59 -1.00
N ASP A 208 26.91 -7.54 -0.49
CA ASP A 208 26.48 -8.94 -0.28
C ASP A 208 25.13 -9.06 0.45
N ARG A 209 24.91 -8.22 1.47
CA ARG A 209 23.67 -8.22 2.24
C ARG A 209 22.47 -7.78 1.39
N GLN A 210 22.63 -6.72 0.61
CA GLN A 210 21.59 -6.23 -0.29
C GLN A 210 21.33 -7.25 -1.40
N TRP A 211 22.38 -7.81 -2.00
CA TRP A 211 22.30 -8.85 -3.01
C TRP A 211 21.49 -10.06 -2.53
N ARG A 212 21.87 -10.66 -1.39
CA ARG A 212 21.14 -11.79 -0.78
C ARG A 212 19.67 -11.45 -0.54
N THR A 213 19.39 -10.24 -0.06
CA THR A 213 18.01 -9.78 0.19
C THR A 213 17.20 -9.70 -1.09
N THR A 214 17.77 -9.14 -2.16
CA THR A 214 17.15 -8.99 -3.48
C THR A 214 16.91 -10.35 -4.13
N LEU A 215 17.93 -11.22 -4.11
CA LEU A 215 17.87 -12.55 -4.70
C LEU A 215 16.86 -13.45 -3.98
N ASN A 216 16.90 -13.50 -2.65
CA ASN A 216 15.94 -14.27 -1.87
C ASN A 216 14.51 -13.79 -2.12
N HIS A 217 14.30 -12.48 -2.27
CA HIS A 217 13.01 -11.93 -2.64
C HIS A 217 12.54 -12.41 -4.01
N ALA A 218 13.41 -12.36 -5.04
CA ALA A 218 13.09 -12.87 -6.37
C ALA A 218 12.74 -14.37 -6.34
N LYS A 219 13.48 -15.16 -5.57
CA LYS A 219 13.27 -16.62 -5.42
C LYS A 219 11.98 -17.00 -4.69
N THR A 220 11.26 -16.05 -4.06
CA THR A 220 9.90 -16.31 -3.55
C THR A 220 8.84 -16.38 -4.64
N CYS A 221 9.17 -15.99 -5.88
CA CYS A 221 8.29 -16.09 -7.04
C CYS A 221 7.91 -17.54 -7.33
N SER A 222 6.63 -17.79 -7.64
CA SER A 222 6.20 -19.07 -8.19
C SER A 222 6.62 -19.18 -9.66
N MET A 223 7.30 -20.27 -10.02
CA MET A 223 7.74 -20.52 -11.40
C MET A 223 6.57 -20.92 -12.32
N GLY A 224 5.41 -21.28 -11.75
CA GLY A 224 4.30 -21.84 -12.50
C GLY A 224 4.65 -23.18 -13.17
N GLY A 225 3.84 -23.59 -14.15
CA GLY A 225 4.00 -24.86 -14.87
C GLY A 225 4.62 -24.75 -16.27
N LYS A 226 5.13 -23.56 -16.65
CA LYS A 226 5.76 -23.37 -17.97
C LYS A 226 7.14 -24.02 -17.98
N CYS A 227 7.50 -24.68 -19.07
CA CYS A 227 8.84 -25.17 -19.33
C CYS A 227 9.22 -24.91 -20.79
N TYR A 228 10.52 -24.87 -21.07
CA TYR A 228 11.06 -24.71 -22.41
C TYR A 228 11.75 -26.01 -22.82
N VAL A 229 11.57 -26.43 -24.07
CA VAL A 229 12.20 -27.64 -24.61
C VAL A 229 13.14 -27.24 -25.73
N PHE A 230 14.42 -27.52 -25.56
CA PHE A 230 15.42 -27.43 -26.62
C PHE A 230 15.54 -28.80 -27.28
N LYS A 231 15.25 -28.88 -28.58
CA LYS A 231 15.32 -30.13 -29.33
C LYS A 231 16.64 -30.21 -30.08
N SER A 232 17.34 -31.33 -29.89
CA SER A 232 18.57 -31.68 -30.62
C SER A 232 18.44 -33.12 -31.14
N GLU A 233 19.20 -33.48 -32.18
CA GLU A 233 19.21 -34.85 -32.68
C GLU A 233 19.54 -35.84 -31.55
N GLY A 234 18.57 -36.71 -31.24
CA GLY A 234 18.69 -37.73 -30.20
C GLY A 234 18.52 -37.25 -28.75
N CYS A 235 18.35 -35.94 -28.49
CA CYS A 235 18.23 -35.41 -27.13
C CYS A 235 17.37 -34.14 -27.04
N ASP A 236 16.32 -34.17 -26.22
CA ASP A 236 15.54 -32.99 -25.84
C ASP A 236 15.88 -32.55 -24.42
N VAL A 237 16.29 -31.29 -24.22
CA VAL A 237 16.56 -30.75 -22.88
C VAL A 237 15.41 -29.86 -22.44
N ILE A 238 14.87 -30.13 -21.25
CA ILE A 238 13.75 -29.42 -20.65
C ILE A 238 14.28 -28.44 -19.61
N PHE A 239 13.92 -27.17 -19.73
CA PHE A 239 14.33 -26.09 -18.85
C PHE A 239 13.15 -25.49 -18.10
N SER A 240 13.40 -25.02 -16.87
CA SER A 240 12.49 -24.16 -16.13
C SER A 240 12.42 -22.76 -16.78
N PRO A 241 11.45 -21.90 -16.39
CA PRO A 241 11.35 -20.56 -16.94
C PRO A 241 12.60 -19.69 -16.75
N ILE A 242 13.42 -20.04 -15.77
CA ILE A 242 14.66 -19.35 -15.39
C ILE A 242 15.91 -20.07 -15.90
N GLY A 243 15.76 -21.02 -16.83
CA GLY A 243 16.89 -21.69 -17.48
C GLY A 243 17.58 -22.77 -16.65
N GLU A 244 17.01 -23.20 -15.52
CA GLU A 244 17.50 -24.39 -14.83
C GLU A 244 17.12 -25.63 -15.63
N ILE A 245 18.03 -26.58 -15.78
CA ILE A 245 17.71 -27.86 -16.41
C ILE A 245 16.77 -28.62 -15.46
N LEU A 246 15.66 -29.13 -15.98
CA LEU A 246 14.71 -29.96 -15.23
C LEU A 246 14.93 -31.43 -15.55
N ALA A 247 15.09 -31.75 -16.83
CA ALA A 247 15.29 -33.10 -17.34
C ALA A 247 15.89 -33.07 -18.76
N ALA A 248 16.42 -34.21 -19.19
CA ALA A 248 16.75 -34.49 -20.58
C ALA A 248 15.99 -35.73 -21.05
N ARG A 249 15.59 -35.78 -22.31
CA ARG A 249 14.97 -36.94 -22.95
C ARG A 249 15.89 -37.47 -24.03
N ILE A 250 16.36 -38.70 -23.88
CA ILE A 250 17.29 -39.36 -24.80
C ILE A 250 16.56 -40.58 -25.36
N GLY A 251 16.18 -40.52 -26.64
CA GLY A 251 15.22 -41.48 -27.21
C GLY A 251 13.89 -41.45 -26.45
N ASP A 252 13.46 -42.61 -25.94
CA ASP A 252 12.21 -42.77 -25.17
C ASP A 252 12.41 -42.59 -23.64
N GLN A 253 13.64 -42.41 -23.18
CA GLN A 253 13.94 -42.28 -21.75
C GLN A 253 13.98 -40.82 -21.31
N THR A 254 13.36 -40.51 -20.17
CA THR A 254 13.44 -39.18 -19.53
C THR A 254 14.29 -39.28 -18.27
N CYS A 255 15.41 -38.58 -18.26
CA CYS A 255 16.34 -38.51 -17.13
C CYS A 255 16.20 -37.16 -16.42
N SER A 256 15.97 -37.18 -15.11
CA SER A 256 16.01 -35.98 -14.27
C SER A 256 17.44 -35.51 -14.02
N LEU A 257 17.62 -34.25 -13.63
CA LEU A 257 18.96 -33.69 -13.35
C LEU A 257 19.73 -34.46 -12.27
N GLN A 258 19.02 -35.02 -11.28
CA GLN A 258 19.63 -35.85 -10.24
C GLN A 258 20.22 -37.16 -10.78
N GLN A 259 19.62 -37.71 -11.83
CA GLN A 259 20.09 -38.94 -12.50
C GLN A 259 21.28 -38.63 -13.43
N LEU A 260 21.27 -37.49 -14.13
CA LEU A 260 22.36 -37.06 -15.03
C LEU A 260 23.69 -36.80 -14.29
N HIS A 261 23.63 -36.34 -13.04
CA HIS A 261 24.83 -36.16 -12.20
C HIS A 261 25.42 -37.49 -11.69
N GLN A 262 24.67 -38.59 -11.67
CA GLN A 262 25.16 -39.89 -11.21
C GLN A 262 25.96 -40.63 -12.29
N GLU A 263 25.64 -40.43 -13.57
CA GLU A 263 26.30 -41.13 -14.68
C GLU A 263 27.70 -40.59 -15.04
N HIS A 264 28.08 -39.40 -14.55
CA HIS A 264 29.43 -38.82 -14.78
C HIS A 264 30.47 -39.23 -13.73
N LYS A 265 30.15 -40.11 -12.77
CA LYS A 265 31.14 -40.79 -11.94
C LYS A 265 31.63 -42.07 -12.63
N VAL A 266 32.37 -41.92 -13.74
CA VAL A 266 33.16 -43.04 -14.27
C VAL A 266 34.34 -43.25 -13.31
N PRO A 267 34.54 -44.44 -12.73
CA PRO A 267 35.74 -44.72 -11.96
C PRO A 267 36.92 -44.74 -12.93
N HIS A 268 37.91 -43.87 -12.73
CA HIS A 268 39.21 -44.06 -13.36
C HIS A 268 39.85 -45.33 -12.76
N PRO A 269 40.37 -46.25 -13.60
CA PRO A 269 41.06 -47.45 -13.15
C PRO A 269 42.37 -47.14 -12.42
#